data_AF-B9RCW1-F1
#
_entry.id   AF-B9RCW1-F1
#
_cell.length_a   1.000
_cell.length_b   1.000
_cell.length_c   1.000
_cell.angle_alpha   90.00
_cell.angle_beta   90.00
_cell.angle_gamma   90.00
#
_symmetry.space_group_name_H-M   'P 1'
#
loop_
_entity.id
_entity.type
_entity.pdbx_description
1 polymer ?
#
loop_
_entity_poly.entity_id
_entity_poly.type
_entity_poly.pdbx_seq_one_letter_code
_entity_poly.pdbx_strand_id
1 'polypeptide(L)'
;MFGFLRSPANKANDESNAKQTHQSAKRANSEPALNIPGKDFDDDATDRYKNGFREIAEDIKQDATKTLDTLHAQGEQITRTHNMAVDMEKDLSKGEKLLNNLGGIFSKPWKPKKTRQITGPVVAADNPSKKSDNHKEQREKLGLGGKRGHSAPTTPPSEPTSALQKVELEKAKQDDALSDLSNILGDLKGMAVDMGNEIERQNKALDHLSDDVDELKTRVKGANQRARHLLGK
;
A
#
# COMPACT_ATOMS: atom_id res chain seq x y z
N MET A 1 6.51 -114.82 -4.35
CA MET A 1 5.09 -114.77 -4.77
C MET A 1 4.57 -113.36 -4.49
N PHE A 2 3.87 -112.76 -5.46
CA PHE A 2 3.23 -111.45 -5.36
C PHE A 2 2.28 -111.34 -4.16
N GLY A 3 2.17 -110.15 -3.55
CA GLY A 3 1.22 -109.90 -2.46
C GLY A 3 1.15 -108.42 -2.06
N PHE A 4 0.28 -107.68 -2.74
CA PHE A 4 -0.23 -106.34 -2.41
C PHE A 4 -0.85 -106.29 -0.98
N LEU A 5 -0.90 -105.11 -0.34
CA LEU A 5 -2.08 -104.21 -0.24
C LEU A 5 -1.98 -103.22 0.96
N ARG A 6 -2.68 -102.09 0.81
CA ARG A 6 -3.36 -101.24 1.83
C ARG A 6 -2.68 -99.97 2.41
N SER A 7 -3.23 -98.83 1.99
CA SER A 7 -3.44 -97.57 2.76
C SER A 7 -4.59 -97.77 3.80
N PRO A 8 -5.12 -96.80 4.62
CA PRO A 8 -4.89 -95.35 4.75
C PRO A 8 -5.00 -94.73 6.20
N ALA A 9 -4.85 -93.39 6.29
CA ALA A 9 -5.56 -92.37 7.10
C ALA A 9 -5.71 -92.42 8.65
N ASN A 10 -5.56 -91.21 9.24
CA ASN A 10 -6.48 -90.47 10.14
C ASN A 10 -6.09 -90.13 11.62
N LYS A 11 -6.30 -88.82 11.92
CA LYS A 11 -6.80 -88.14 13.15
C LYS A 11 -5.88 -87.83 14.37
N ALA A 12 -5.60 -86.52 14.50
CA ALA A 12 -5.93 -85.57 15.58
C ALA A 12 -6.18 -86.06 17.03
N ASN A 13 -5.48 -85.47 18.02
CA ASN A 13 -6.01 -84.53 19.05
C ASN A 13 -5.07 -84.32 20.27
N ASP A 14 -5.27 -83.15 20.90
CA ASP A 14 -5.04 -82.75 22.30
C ASP A 14 -3.68 -82.32 22.87
N GLU A 15 -3.64 -80.99 23.13
CA GLU A 15 -3.23 -80.27 24.35
C GLU A 15 -2.50 -81.04 25.47
N SER A 16 -1.34 -80.51 25.88
CA SER A 16 -1.15 -80.08 27.27
C SER A 16 0.13 -79.26 27.47
N ASN A 17 0.01 -78.38 28.45
CA ASN A 17 0.80 -77.21 28.78
C ASN A 17 2.09 -77.53 29.59
N ALA A 18 3.04 -76.60 29.45
CA ALA A 18 4.00 -76.14 30.47
C ALA A 18 5.37 -76.82 30.64
N LYS A 19 6.39 -76.00 30.29
CA LYS A 19 7.73 -75.79 30.89
C LYS A 19 8.89 -76.62 30.34
N GLN A 20 9.68 -76.00 29.46
CA GLN A 20 11.13 -75.92 29.67
C GLN A 20 11.77 -74.68 29.02
N THR A 21 12.38 -73.87 29.86
CA THR A 21 13.18 -72.68 29.62
C THR A 21 14.42 -72.99 28.80
N HIS A 22 14.71 -72.28 27.69
CA HIS A 22 16.08 -72.02 27.25
C HIS A 22 16.19 -70.70 26.47
N GLN A 23 17.33 -70.04 26.69
CA GLN A 23 17.62 -68.63 26.49
C GLN A 23 17.96 -68.24 25.05
N SER A 24 17.69 -66.97 24.75
CA SER A 24 18.36 -66.03 23.83
C SER A 24 19.14 -66.56 22.61
N ALA A 25 18.66 -66.19 21.43
CA ALA A 25 19.52 -65.83 20.29
C ALA A 25 18.86 -64.71 19.47
N LYS A 26 19.30 -63.46 19.71
CA LYS A 26 18.98 -62.29 18.90
C LYS A 26 19.68 -62.43 17.55
N ARG A 27 18.94 -62.47 16.44
CA ARG A 27 19.49 -62.31 15.08
C ARG A 27 19.11 -60.93 14.54
N ALA A 28 20.10 -60.32 13.91
CA ALA A 28 20.15 -58.93 13.49
C ALA A 28 19.23 -58.63 12.30
N ASN A 29 18.41 -57.59 12.43
CA ASN A 29 17.90 -56.83 11.29
C ASN A 29 18.86 -55.66 11.08
N SER A 30 19.72 -55.77 10.06
CA SER A 30 20.48 -54.64 9.54
C SER A 30 19.63 -53.92 8.49
N GLU A 31 18.77 -53.01 8.95
CA GLU A 31 18.33 -51.88 8.14
C GLU A 31 18.93 -50.63 8.81
N PRO A 32 19.71 -49.80 8.09
CA PRO A 32 20.08 -48.51 8.64
C PRO A 32 18.81 -47.68 8.67
N ALA A 33 18.23 -47.50 9.86
CA ALA A 33 17.27 -46.45 10.10
C ALA A 33 17.96 -45.13 9.72
N LEU A 34 17.53 -44.54 8.59
CA LEU A 34 17.86 -43.17 8.24
C LEU A 34 17.24 -42.29 9.33
N ASN A 35 18.02 -42.02 10.36
CA ASN A 35 17.76 -40.96 11.32
C ASN A 35 17.97 -39.64 10.57
N ILE A 36 16.96 -39.25 9.78
CA ILE A 36 16.84 -37.87 9.33
C ILE A 36 16.66 -37.08 10.62
N PRO A 37 17.61 -36.22 11.00
CA PRO A 37 17.41 -35.34 12.14
C PRO A 37 16.15 -34.57 11.83
N GLY A 38 15.12 -34.74 12.65
CA GLY A 38 13.98 -33.85 12.65
C GLY A 38 14.54 -32.46 12.84
N LYS A 39 14.64 -31.70 11.73
CA LYS A 39 14.65 -30.25 11.83
C LYS A 39 13.30 -29.96 12.44
N ASP A 40 13.31 -29.62 13.71
CA ASP A 40 12.29 -28.76 14.30
C ASP A 40 12.23 -27.56 13.35
N PHE A 41 11.30 -27.62 12.39
CA PHE A 41 10.86 -26.43 11.72
C PHE A 41 10.26 -25.61 12.85
N ASP A 42 10.96 -24.54 13.25
CA ASP A 42 10.50 -23.59 14.24
C ASP A 42 9.23 -22.90 13.67
N ASP A 43 8.09 -23.59 13.76
CA ASP A 43 6.77 -23.11 13.37
C ASP A 43 6.49 -21.78 14.10
N ASP A 44 6.93 -21.68 15.35
CA ASP A 44 6.86 -20.48 16.19
C ASP A 44 7.72 -19.32 15.66
N ALA A 45 8.92 -19.57 15.13
CA ALA A 45 9.73 -18.51 14.53
C ALA A 45 9.14 -18.02 13.20
N THR A 46 8.60 -18.96 12.41
CA THR A 46 8.00 -18.68 11.11
C THR A 46 6.70 -17.90 11.27
N ASP A 47 5.86 -18.25 12.25
CA ASP A 47 4.63 -17.52 12.55
C ASP A 47 4.87 -16.15 13.19
N ARG A 48 5.87 -16.01 14.06
CA ARG A 48 6.29 -14.70 14.59
C ARG A 48 6.74 -13.77 13.47
N TYR A 49 7.53 -14.29 12.53
CA TYR A 49 7.97 -13.52 11.37
C TYR A 49 6.78 -13.10 10.50
N LYS A 50 5.89 -14.02 10.11
CA LYS A 50 4.68 -13.68 9.33
C LYS A 50 3.82 -12.61 10.01
N ASN A 51 3.56 -12.77 11.31
CA ASN A 51 2.75 -11.83 12.07
C ASN A 51 3.40 -10.45 12.17
N GLY A 52 4.72 -10.39 12.41
CA GLY A 52 5.46 -9.14 12.42
C GLY A 52 5.47 -8.43 11.06
N PHE A 53 5.66 -9.17 9.97
CA PHE A 53 5.59 -8.60 8.61
C PHE A 53 4.20 -8.08 8.27
N ARG A 54 3.15 -8.79 8.68
CA ARG A 54 1.77 -8.36 8.49
C ARG A 54 1.46 -7.08 9.27
N GLU A 55 1.84 -7.03 10.54
CA GLU A 55 1.68 -5.84 11.39
C GLU A 55 2.39 -4.63 10.77
N ILE A 56 3.66 -4.78 10.38
CA ILE A 56 4.43 -3.72 9.72
C ILE A 56 3.76 -3.28 8.41
N ALA A 57 3.27 -4.21 7.60
CA ALA A 57 2.63 -3.88 6.33
C ALA A 57 1.30 -3.12 6.54
N GLU A 58 0.50 -3.51 7.54
CA GLU A 58 -0.72 -2.80 7.93
C GLU A 58 -0.41 -1.39 8.44
N ASP A 59 0.63 -1.23 9.25
CA ASP A 59 1.08 0.07 9.77
C ASP A 59 1.54 1.00 8.63
N ILE A 60 2.37 0.50 7.71
CA ILE A 60 2.80 1.27 6.52
C ILE A 60 1.58 1.67 5.68
N LYS A 61 0.60 0.78 5.52
CA LYS A 61 -0.62 1.09 4.77
C LYS A 61 -1.41 2.22 5.42
N GLN A 62 -1.53 2.21 6.75
CA GLN A 62 -2.20 3.27 7.49
C GLN A 62 -1.45 4.61 7.35
N ASP A 63 -0.13 4.61 7.44
CA ASP A 63 0.67 5.83 7.30
C ASP A 63 0.71 6.37 5.87
N ALA A 64 0.74 5.48 4.87
CA ALA A 64 0.58 5.85 3.47
C ALA A 64 -0.77 6.54 3.22
N THR A 65 -1.85 6.03 3.85
CA THR A 65 -3.18 6.65 3.76
C THR A 65 -3.19 8.07 4.33
N LYS A 66 -2.62 8.28 5.52
CA LYS A 66 -2.50 9.62 6.12
C LYS A 66 -1.64 10.57 5.26
N THR A 67 -0.59 10.04 4.66
CA THR A 67 0.31 10.80 3.78
C THR A 67 -0.44 11.25 2.52
N LEU A 68 -1.23 10.37 1.92
CA LEU A 68 -2.04 10.67 0.74
C LEU A 68 -3.11 11.74 1.05
N ASP A 69 -3.80 11.64 2.18
CA ASP A 69 -4.73 12.68 2.65
C ASP A 69 -4.02 14.04 2.81
N THR A 70 -2.79 14.03 3.35
CA THR A 70 -1.98 15.23 3.53
C THR A 70 -1.55 15.82 2.18
N LEU A 71 -1.10 14.99 1.24
CA LEU A 71 -0.72 15.43 -0.11
C LEU A 71 -1.91 16.07 -0.82
N HIS A 72 -3.11 15.46 -0.76
CA HIS A 72 -4.31 16.08 -1.33
C HIS A 72 -4.61 17.44 -0.71
N ALA A 73 -4.54 17.57 0.62
CA ALA A 73 -4.75 18.85 1.29
C ALA A 73 -3.72 19.91 0.87
N GLN A 74 -2.46 19.53 0.69
CA GLN A 74 -1.40 20.42 0.18
C GLN A 74 -1.68 20.85 -1.26
N GLY A 75 -2.12 19.93 -2.13
CA GLY A 75 -2.48 20.23 -3.51
C GLY A 75 -3.64 21.24 -3.62
N GLU A 76 -4.62 21.15 -2.72
CA GLU A 76 -5.67 22.17 -2.61
C GLU A 76 -5.13 23.52 -2.15
N GLN A 77 -4.22 23.54 -1.16
CA GLN A 77 -3.61 24.79 -0.71
C GLN A 77 -2.83 25.48 -1.85
N ILE A 78 -2.05 24.73 -2.63
CA ILE A 78 -1.35 25.27 -3.81
C ILE A 78 -2.35 25.88 -4.79
N THR A 79 -3.46 25.19 -5.05
CA THR A 79 -4.53 25.68 -5.93
C THR A 79 -5.16 26.98 -5.40
N ARG A 80 -5.42 27.07 -4.09
CA ARG A 80 -5.93 28.30 -3.46
C ARG A 80 -4.92 29.44 -3.59
N THR A 81 -3.63 29.18 -3.39
CA THR A 81 -2.57 30.19 -3.53
C THR A 81 -2.46 30.72 -4.96
N HIS A 82 -2.59 29.85 -5.95
CA HIS A 82 -2.69 30.25 -7.36
C HIS A 82 -3.86 31.21 -7.61
N ASN A 83 -5.05 30.90 -7.08
CA ASN A 83 -6.20 31.80 -7.23
C ASN A 83 -5.96 33.16 -6.55
N MET A 84 -5.31 33.17 -5.37
CA MET A 84 -4.92 34.41 -4.72
C MET A 84 -3.92 35.23 -5.57
N ALA A 85 -2.96 34.58 -6.24
CA ALA A 85 -2.04 35.25 -7.16
C ALA A 85 -2.78 35.89 -8.35
N VAL A 86 -3.77 35.20 -8.91
CA VAL A 86 -4.63 35.73 -9.97
C VAL A 86 -5.44 36.94 -9.50
N ASP A 87 -5.96 36.92 -8.27
CA ASP A 87 -6.72 38.06 -7.73
C ASP A 87 -5.80 39.24 -7.42
N MET A 88 -4.61 38.99 -6.87
CA MET A 88 -3.58 40.01 -6.70
C MET A 88 -3.19 40.65 -8.04
N GLU A 89 -3.09 39.88 -9.11
CA GLU A 89 -2.82 40.41 -10.45
C GLU A 89 -3.92 41.37 -10.93
N LYS A 90 -5.19 41.01 -10.72
CA LYS A 90 -6.33 41.87 -11.08
C LYS A 90 -6.30 43.18 -10.30
N ASP A 91 -6.07 43.11 -8.99
CA ASP A 91 -6.07 44.29 -8.13
C ASP A 91 -4.85 45.16 -8.36
N LEU A 92 -3.68 44.56 -8.58
CA LEU A 92 -2.48 45.27 -8.99
C LEU A 92 -2.70 45.97 -10.33
N SER A 93 -3.33 45.31 -11.30
CA SER A 93 -3.66 45.92 -12.60
C SER A 93 -4.61 47.13 -12.48
N LYS A 94 -5.59 47.07 -11.57
CA LYS A 94 -6.47 48.23 -11.29
C LYS A 94 -5.68 49.35 -10.60
N GLY A 95 -4.86 49.00 -9.61
CA GLY A 95 -4.00 49.94 -8.89
C GLY A 95 -3.01 50.65 -9.81
N GLU A 96 -2.42 49.92 -10.76
CA GLU A 96 -1.50 50.46 -11.77
C GLU A 96 -2.18 51.49 -12.67
N LYS A 97 -3.42 51.22 -13.11
CA LYS A 97 -4.22 52.19 -13.90
C LYS A 97 -4.51 53.46 -13.09
N LEU A 98 -4.87 53.32 -11.82
CA LEU A 98 -5.08 54.46 -10.93
C LEU A 98 -3.79 55.26 -10.76
N LEU A 99 -2.66 54.61 -10.45
CA LEU A 99 -1.36 55.28 -10.32
C LEU A 99 -0.91 55.99 -11.59
N ASN A 100 -1.29 55.49 -12.76
CA ASN A 100 -1.05 56.18 -14.02
C ASN A 100 -1.92 57.45 -14.14
N ASN A 101 -3.19 57.39 -13.73
CA ASN A 101 -4.13 58.51 -13.79
C ASN A 101 -3.90 59.58 -12.70
N LEU A 102 -3.27 59.23 -11.58
CA LEU A 102 -2.90 60.17 -10.50
C LEU A 102 -1.74 61.10 -10.90
N GLY A 103 -1.10 60.83 -12.03
CA GLY A 103 -0.11 61.73 -12.58
C GLY A 103 -0.73 63.03 -13.08
N GLY A 104 -0.30 64.19 -12.56
CA GLY A 104 -0.68 65.49 -13.12
C GLY A 104 -0.16 65.68 -14.56
N ILE A 105 -0.61 66.74 -15.24
CA ILE A 105 -0.27 67.07 -16.64
C ILE A 105 1.23 67.18 -16.95
N PHE A 106 2.10 67.26 -15.93
CA PHE A 106 3.56 67.30 -16.05
C PHE A 106 4.28 66.01 -15.61
N SER A 107 3.55 65.02 -15.13
CA SER A 107 4.14 63.75 -14.71
C SER A 107 4.30 62.81 -15.90
N LYS A 108 5.47 62.18 -16.03
CA LYS A 108 5.73 61.22 -17.12
C LYS A 108 4.73 60.06 -17.02
N PRO A 109 4.10 59.61 -18.12
CA PRO A 109 3.21 58.46 -18.11
C PRO A 109 4.00 57.22 -17.67
N TRP A 110 3.47 56.47 -16.70
CA TRP A 110 4.09 55.24 -16.21
C TRP A 110 3.34 54.05 -16.77
N LYS A 111 4.03 53.26 -17.61
CA LYS A 111 3.49 52.01 -18.16
C LYS A 111 4.13 50.86 -17.39
N PRO A 112 3.38 50.12 -16.56
CA PRO A 112 3.92 48.92 -15.90
C PRO A 112 4.34 47.91 -16.97
N LYS A 113 5.53 47.32 -16.79
CA LYS A 113 6.01 46.25 -17.66
C LYS A 113 5.36 44.95 -17.18
N LYS A 114 4.45 44.40 -17.99
CA LYS A 114 3.91 43.04 -17.79
C LYS A 114 4.73 42.09 -18.63
N THR A 115 5.55 41.27 -18.00
CA THR A 115 6.38 40.30 -18.72
C THR A 115 5.65 38.97 -18.94
N ARG A 116 4.66 38.67 -18.08
CA ARG A 116 3.86 37.45 -18.14
C ARG A 116 2.42 37.71 -17.68
N GLN A 117 1.48 36.93 -18.21
CA GLN A 117 0.14 36.83 -17.63
C GLN A 117 0.15 35.75 -16.56
N ILE A 118 -0.17 36.16 -15.33
CA ILE A 118 -0.34 35.24 -14.21
C ILE A 118 -1.52 34.35 -14.53
N THR A 119 -1.17 33.10 -14.84
CA THR A 119 -2.11 32.09 -15.30
C THR A 119 -2.39 31.25 -14.09
N GLY A 120 -3.66 31.20 -13.67
CA GLY A 120 -4.08 30.47 -12.47
C GLY A 120 -3.69 28.99 -12.49
N PRO A 121 -4.21 28.20 -11.53
CA PRO A 121 -3.72 26.84 -11.29
C PRO A 121 -3.58 26.08 -12.60
N VAL A 122 -2.39 25.58 -12.90
CA VAL A 122 -2.16 24.76 -14.10
C VAL A 122 -2.85 23.43 -13.87
N VAL A 123 -4.15 23.41 -14.15
CA VAL A 123 -4.90 22.18 -14.28
C VAL A 123 -4.37 21.59 -15.59
N ALA A 124 -3.38 20.70 -15.48
CA ALA A 124 -3.01 19.82 -16.57
C ALA A 124 -4.33 19.29 -17.14
N ALA A 125 -4.62 19.68 -18.37
CA ALA A 125 -5.93 19.52 -18.97
C ALA A 125 -6.16 18.04 -19.28
N ASP A 126 -6.64 17.31 -18.27
CA ASP A 126 -7.39 16.08 -18.43
C ASP A 126 -8.67 16.21 -17.59
N ASN A 127 -9.72 16.71 -18.25
CA ASN A 127 -11.13 16.74 -17.85
C ASN A 127 -11.57 17.55 -16.61
N PRO A 128 -12.01 18.82 -16.81
CA PRO A 128 -12.72 19.60 -15.81
C PRO A 128 -14.23 19.37 -15.89
N SER A 129 -14.74 18.21 -15.47
CA SER A 129 -16.14 18.09 -15.05
C SER A 129 -16.33 16.85 -14.16
N LYS A 130 -17.00 17.05 -13.01
CA LYS A 130 -17.39 16.02 -12.01
C LYS A 130 -16.37 15.61 -10.94
N LYS A 131 -15.51 16.51 -10.45
CA LYS A 131 -14.52 16.15 -9.40
C LYS A 131 -15.06 16.14 -7.95
N SER A 132 -16.24 16.69 -7.66
CA SER A 132 -16.78 16.65 -6.28
C SER A 132 -17.37 15.29 -5.89
N ASP A 133 -17.93 14.54 -6.85
CA ASP A 133 -18.63 13.29 -6.56
C ASP A 133 -17.72 12.06 -6.65
N ASN A 134 -16.61 12.17 -7.38
CA ASN A 134 -15.62 11.10 -7.54
C ASN A 134 -14.77 10.83 -6.29
N HIS A 135 -14.66 11.76 -5.34
CA HIS A 135 -13.84 11.54 -4.14
C HIS A 135 -14.43 10.47 -3.22
N LYS A 136 -15.77 10.36 -3.17
CA LYS A 136 -16.45 9.32 -2.39
C LYS A 136 -16.45 7.97 -3.13
N GLU A 137 -16.59 7.98 -4.46
CA GLU A 137 -16.57 6.77 -5.27
C GLU A 137 -15.16 6.18 -5.42
N GLN A 138 -14.11 7.01 -5.46
CA GLN A 138 -12.72 6.52 -5.38
C GLN A 138 -12.42 5.92 -4.01
N ARG A 139 -12.88 6.54 -2.91
CA ARG A 139 -12.81 5.93 -1.57
C ARG A 139 -13.53 4.58 -1.50
N GLU A 140 -14.69 4.43 -2.13
CA GLU A 140 -15.44 3.17 -2.16
C GLU A 140 -14.82 2.12 -3.10
N LYS A 141 -14.25 2.52 -4.25
CA LYS A 141 -13.46 1.64 -5.13
C LYS A 141 -12.12 1.21 -4.53
N LEU A 142 -11.58 1.99 -3.59
CA LEU A 142 -10.42 1.66 -2.75
C LEU A 142 -10.82 0.84 -1.50
N GLY A 143 -12.07 0.36 -1.39
CA GLY A 143 -12.49 -0.55 -0.32
C GLY A 143 -12.71 0.10 1.05
N LEU A 144 -12.74 1.43 1.15
CA LEU A 144 -12.89 2.16 2.42
C LEU A 144 -14.36 2.33 2.86
N GLY A 145 -15.31 1.80 2.09
CA GLY A 145 -16.73 1.76 2.42
C GLY A 145 -17.15 0.39 2.97
N GLY A 146 -17.32 0.28 4.29
CA GLY A 146 -18.19 -0.68 4.95
C GLY A 146 -17.91 -2.18 4.74
N LYS A 147 -17.25 -2.79 5.75
CA LYS A 147 -17.26 -4.22 6.13
C LYS A 147 -17.78 -5.19 5.06
N ARG A 148 -16.88 -5.70 4.21
CA ARG A 148 -17.12 -6.99 3.56
C ARG A 148 -17.08 -8.07 4.62
N GLY A 149 -18.24 -8.66 4.90
CA GLY A 149 -18.39 -9.77 5.82
C GLY A 149 -17.52 -10.94 5.38
N HIS A 150 -16.61 -11.35 6.26
CA HIS A 150 -15.98 -12.65 6.16
C HIS A 150 -17.07 -13.71 6.31
N SER A 151 -17.31 -14.46 5.24
CA SER A 151 -17.94 -15.77 5.35
C SER A 151 -17.02 -16.66 6.16
N ALA A 152 -17.40 -16.91 7.41
CA ALA A 152 -16.73 -17.88 8.27
C ALA A 152 -16.82 -19.27 7.63
N PRO A 153 -15.72 -20.02 7.50
CA PRO A 153 -15.81 -21.46 7.35
C PRO A 153 -16.29 -22.04 8.67
N THR A 154 -17.52 -22.53 8.64
CA THR A 154 -18.07 -23.45 9.62
C THR A 154 -17.12 -24.65 9.81
N THR A 155 -17.10 -25.16 11.04
CA THR A 155 -16.47 -26.40 11.57
C THR A 155 -14.98 -26.39 11.96
N PRO A 156 -14.64 -26.76 13.22
CA PRO A 156 -13.25 -26.95 13.64
C PRO A 156 -12.67 -28.24 13.03
N PRO A 157 -11.44 -28.23 12.49
CA PRO A 157 -10.81 -29.45 12.01
C PRO A 157 -10.33 -30.32 13.19
N SER A 158 -10.58 -31.62 13.06
CA SER A 158 -10.06 -32.70 13.91
C SER A 158 -8.55 -32.61 14.09
N GLU A 159 -8.06 -32.96 15.29
CA GLU A 159 -6.63 -33.03 15.61
C GLU A 159 -5.86 -33.84 14.53
N PRO A 160 -4.75 -33.28 13.99
CA PRO A 160 -4.02 -33.90 12.89
C PRO A 160 -3.29 -35.15 13.39
N THR A 161 -3.75 -36.33 12.97
CA THR A 161 -3.22 -37.61 13.44
C THR A 161 -1.99 -38.08 12.62
N SER A 162 -1.49 -37.27 11.68
CA SER A 162 -0.32 -37.60 10.84
C SER A 162 0.55 -36.38 10.52
N ALA A 163 1.88 -36.54 10.57
CA ALA A 163 2.84 -35.47 10.29
C ALA A 163 2.64 -34.79 8.92
N LEU A 164 2.14 -35.52 7.93
CA LEU A 164 1.81 -34.97 6.60
C LEU A 164 0.64 -34.00 6.65
N GLN A 165 -0.41 -34.28 7.43
CA GLN A 165 -1.54 -33.37 7.59
C GLN A 165 -1.14 -32.09 8.34
N LYS A 166 -0.20 -32.18 9.31
CA LYS A 166 0.35 -31.00 9.99
C LYS A 166 1.09 -30.08 9.01
N VAL A 167 1.89 -30.65 8.10
CA VAL A 167 2.59 -29.88 7.07
C VAL A 167 1.62 -29.25 6.07
N GLU A 168 0.58 -29.98 5.63
CA GLU A 168 -0.43 -29.45 4.70
C GLU A 168 -1.21 -28.27 5.30
N LEU A 169 -1.63 -28.39 6.57
CA LEU A 169 -2.34 -27.34 7.28
C LEU A 169 -1.45 -26.11 7.51
N GLU A 170 -0.20 -26.34 7.89
CA GLU A 170 0.77 -25.25 8.06
C GLU A 170 1.02 -24.52 6.74
N LYS A 171 1.19 -25.25 5.62
CA LYS A 171 1.30 -24.68 4.27
C LYS A 171 0.09 -23.82 3.89
N ALA A 172 -1.12 -24.31 4.12
CA ALA A 172 -2.33 -23.54 3.85
C ALA A 172 -2.36 -22.21 4.62
N LYS A 173 -1.94 -22.21 5.89
CA LYS A 173 -1.81 -20.97 6.67
C LYS A 173 -0.74 -20.03 6.14
N GLN A 174 0.38 -20.55 5.61
CA GLN A 174 1.41 -19.71 5.00
C GLN A 174 0.87 -19.08 3.70
N ASP A 175 0.18 -19.86 2.88
CA ASP A 175 -0.42 -19.37 1.63
C ASP A 175 -1.46 -18.27 1.89
N ASP A 176 -2.32 -18.44 2.90
CA ASP A 176 -3.27 -17.41 3.32
C ASP A 176 -2.55 -16.13 3.78
N ALA A 177 -1.53 -16.26 4.65
CA ALA A 177 -0.76 -15.10 5.12
C ALA A 177 0.00 -14.39 4.00
N LEU A 178 0.53 -15.13 3.02
CA LEU A 178 1.20 -14.57 1.84
C LEU A 178 0.21 -13.89 0.90
N SER A 179 -1.01 -14.41 0.78
CA SER A 179 -2.09 -13.78 0.01
C SER A 179 -2.47 -12.43 0.63
N ASP A 180 -2.65 -12.36 1.95
CA ASP A 180 -2.94 -11.12 2.66
C ASP A 180 -1.82 -10.08 2.50
N LEU A 181 -0.56 -10.52 2.64
CA LEU A 181 0.59 -9.65 2.41
C LEU A 181 0.63 -9.14 0.96
N SER A 182 0.37 -10.01 -0.02
CA SER A 182 0.30 -9.64 -1.43
C SER A 182 -0.79 -8.59 -1.68
N ASN A 183 -1.94 -8.70 -1.03
CA ASN A 183 -3.02 -7.72 -1.12
C ASN A 183 -2.58 -6.35 -0.56
N ILE A 184 -1.97 -6.33 0.64
CA ILE A 184 -1.47 -5.08 1.25
C ILE A 184 -0.38 -4.43 0.38
N LEU A 185 0.54 -5.23 -0.18
CA LEU A 185 1.56 -4.72 -1.10
C LEU A 185 0.94 -4.16 -2.38
N GLY A 186 -0.15 -4.77 -2.87
CA GLY A 186 -0.95 -4.22 -3.96
C GLY A 186 -1.53 -2.85 -3.65
N ASP A 187 -2.16 -2.70 -2.47
CA ASP A 187 -2.69 -1.41 -1.99
C ASP A 187 -1.59 -0.36 -1.86
N LEU A 188 -0.47 -0.73 -1.24
CA LEU A 188 0.70 0.15 -1.06
C LEU A 188 1.28 0.62 -2.40
N LYS A 189 1.35 -0.27 -3.39
CA LYS A 189 1.77 0.09 -4.74
C LYS A 189 0.81 1.09 -5.38
N GLY A 190 -0.50 0.86 -5.27
CA GLY A 190 -1.52 1.78 -5.77
C GLY A 190 -1.36 3.18 -5.16
N MET A 191 -1.28 3.25 -3.83
CA MET A 191 -1.05 4.51 -3.13
C MET A 191 0.29 5.16 -3.50
N ALA A 192 1.37 4.40 -3.68
CA ALA A 192 2.66 4.97 -4.07
C ALA A 192 2.61 5.61 -5.47
N VAL A 193 1.90 4.99 -6.41
CA VAL A 193 1.68 5.56 -7.75
C VAL A 193 0.84 6.83 -7.66
N ASP A 194 -0.25 6.82 -6.89
CA ASP A 194 -1.11 7.99 -6.71
C ASP A 194 -0.36 9.16 -6.04
N MET A 195 0.41 8.88 -4.98
CA MET A 195 1.28 9.85 -4.34
C MET A 195 2.32 10.42 -5.31
N GLY A 196 2.94 9.57 -6.12
CA GLY A 196 3.91 10.01 -7.14
C GLY A 196 3.31 10.97 -8.16
N ASN A 197 2.12 10.63 -8.69
CA ASN A 197 1.42 11.48 -9.65
C ASN A 197 0.98 12.82 -9.03
N GLU A 198 0.48 12.81 -7.79
CA GLU A 198 0.08 14.04 -7.10
C GLU A 198 1.29 14.93 -6.77
N ILE A 199 2.42 14.36 -6.36
CA ILE A 199 3.67 15.12 -6.15
C ILE A 199 4.16 15.75 -7.46
N GLU A 200 4.19 15.01 -8.57
CA GLU A 200 4.61 15.57 -9.86
C GLU A 200 3.69 16.71 -10.30
N ARG A 201 2.37 16.55 -10.12
CA ARG A 201 1.39 17.60 -10.40
C ARG A 201 1.63 18.83 -9.53
N GLN A 202 1.86 18.66 -8.23
CA GLN A 202 2.14 19.76 -7.31
C GLN A 202 3.44 20.48 -7.63
N ASN A 203 4.51 19.75 -7.97
CA ASN A 203 5.78 20.34 -8.36
C ASN A 203 5.63 21.28 -9.56
N LYS A 204 4.96 20.82 -10.62
CA LYS A 204 4.68 21.68 -11.79
C LYS A 204 3.86 22.90 -11.40
N ALA A 205 2.84 22.72 -10.56
CA ALA A 205 2.03 23.84 -10.07
C ALA A 205 2.86 24.84 -9.23
N LEU A 206 3.81 24.38 -8.42
CA LEU A 206 4.69 25.23 -7.64
C LEU A 206 5.67 26.03 -8.51
N ASP A 207 6.26 25.41 -9.54
CA ASP A 207 7.13 26.11 -10.49
C ASP A 207 6.38 27.27 -11.16
N HIS A 208 5.16 27.00 -11.64
CA HIS A 208 4.30 28.03 -12.21
C HIS A 208 3.92 29.13 -11.21
N LEU A 209 3.62 28.75 -9.96
CA LEU A 209 3.32 29.73 -8.91
C LEU A 209 4.53 30.61 -8.60
N SER A 210 5.74 30.04 -8.57
CA SER A 210 6.97 30.77 -8.30
C SER A 210 7.20 31.86 -9.34
N ASP A 211 7.07 31.52 -10.63
CA ASP A 211 7.17 32.49 -11.73
C ASP A 211 6.16 33.64 -11.57
N ASP A 212 4.90 33.29 -11.25
CA ASP A 212 3.82 34.26 -11.11
C ASP A 212 4.02 35.19 -9.91
N VAL A 213 4.51 34.64 -8.78
CA VAL A 213 4.84 35.41 -7.58
C VAL A 213 6.02 36.36 -7.83
N ASP A 214 7.03 35.95 -8.59
CA ASP A 214 8.17 36.82 -8.93
C ASP A 214 7.77 37.98 -9.85
N GLU A 215 6.86 37.75 -10.79
CA GLU A 215 6.27 38.81 -11.61
C GLU A 215 5.45 39.78 -10.75
N LEU A 216 4.58 39.27 -9.86
CA LEU A 216 3.82 40.11 -8.91
C LEU A 216 4.76 40.96 -8.07
N LYS A 217 5.81 40.37 -7.50
CA LYS A 217 6.80 41.06 -6.67
C LYS A 217 7.48 42.20 -7.44
N THR A 218 7.85 41.96 -8.70
CA THR A 218 8.46 42.98 -9.56
C THR A 218 7.51 44.14 -9.83
N ARG A 219 6.24 43.84 -10.15
CA ARG A 219 5.23 44.86 -10.45
C ARG A 219 4.78 45.63 -9.22
N VAL A 220 4.61 44.98 -8.08
CA VAL A 220 4.32 45.65 -6.80
C VAL A 220 5.45 46.61 -6.43
N LYS A 221 6.71 46.23 -6.61
CA LYS A 221 7.85 47.13 -6.40
C LYS A 221 7.79 48.34 -7.33
N GLY A 222 7.48 48.13 -8.62
CA GLY A 222 7.31 49.21 -9.59
C GLY A 222 6.18 50.17 -9.23
N ALA A 223 5.01 49.63 -8.85
CA ALA A 223 3.86 50.40 -8.38
C ALA A 223 4.20 51.22 -7.13
N ASN A 224 4.88 50.62 -6.15
CA ASN A 224 5.32 51.30 -4.94
C ASN A 224 6.32 52.43 -5.27
N GLN A 225 7.28 52.20 -6.16
CA GLN A 225 8.22 53.23 -6.60
C GLN A 225 7.48 54.40 -7.27
N ARG A 226 6.52 54.12 -8.15
CA ARG A 226 5.69 55.17 -8.77
C ARG A 226 4.89 55.94 -7.73
N ALA A 227 4.26 55.25 -6.78
CA ALA A 227 3.51 55.89 -5.71
C ALA A 227 4.38 56.85 -4.88
N ARG A 228 5.62 56.48 -4.55
CA ARG A 228 6.57 57.35 -3.84
C ARG A 228 6.92 58.60 -4.64
N HIS A 229 7.19 58.46 -5.95
CA HIS A 229 7.44 59.60 -6.83
C HIS A 229 6.25 60.56 -6.89
N LEU A 230 5.01 60.04 -6.92
CA LEU A 230 3.80 60.86 -6.91
C LEU A 230 3.61 61.59 -5.57
N LEU A 231 4.06 61.00 -4.47
CA LEU A 231 4.04 61.61 -3.14
C LEU A 231 5.22 62.57 -2.88
N GLY A 232 6.15 62.70 -3.83
CA GLY A 232 7.36 63.50 -3.66
C GLY A 232 8.31 62.98 -2.56
N LYS A 233 8.28 61.67 -2.29
CA LYS A 233 9.11 60.97 -1.28
C LYS A 233 10.10 59.98 -1.90
#